data_AF-A0A2E6KNU4-F1
#
_entry.id   AF-A0A2E6KNU4-F1
#
_cell.length_a   1.000
_cell.length_b   1.000
_cell.length_c   1.000
_cell.angle_alpha   90.00
_cell.angle_beta   90.00
_cell.angle_gamma   90.00
#
_symmetry.space_group_name_H-M   'P 1'
#
loop_
_entity.id
_entity.type
_entity.pdbx_description
1 polymer ?
#
loop_
_entity_poly.entity_id
_entity_poly.type
_entity_poly.pdbx_seq_one_letter_code
_entity_poly.pdbx_strand_id
1 'polypeptide(L)' 'MENSSNLTILINLLINGMIIVFAVLFLVFVIGKMIIKTFSSYEIQNSSSPDVEKLLDKKIKNLSGGKGKIIKYTKIN' A
#
# COMPACT_ATOMS: atom_id res chain seq x y z
N MET A 1 -19.77 -46.58 25.93
CA MET A 1 -20.30 -45.42 25.17
C MET A 1 -19.62 -44.09 25.52
N GLU A 2 -18.69 -44.02 26.49
CA GLU A 2 -17.98 -42.77 26.83
C GLU A 2 -16.78 -42.46 25.92
N ASN A 3 -16.06 -43.49 25.46
CA ASN A 3 -14.82 -43.30 24.67
C ASN A 3 -15.06 -42.64 23.30
N SER A 4 -16.21 -42.87 22.67
CA SER A 4 -16.60 -42.22 21.40
C SER A 4 -16.87 -40.72 21.57
N SER A 5 -17.35 -40.30 22.76
CA SER A 5 -17.62 -38.90 23.07
C SER A 5 -16.30 -38.12 23.24
N ASN A 6 -15.37 -38.68 24.01
CA ASN A 6 -14.05 -38.06 24.25
C ASN A 6 -13.22 -37.93 22.98
N LEU A 7 -13.27 -38.93 22.09
CA LEU A 7 -12.57 -38.88 20.80
C LEU A 7 -13.12 -37.77 19.89
N THR A 8 -14.44 -37.61 19.85
CA THR A 8 -15.10 -36.56 19.05
C THR A 8 -14.72 -35.16 19.54
N ILE A 9 -14.67 -34.96 20.85
CA ILE A 9 -14.24 -33.68 21.46
C ILE A 9 -12.78 -33.37 21.10
N LEU A 10 -11.89 -34.36 21.18
CA LEU A 10 -10.48 -34.19 20.88
C LEU A 10 -10.25 -33.85 19.40
N ILE A 11 -10.96 -34.50 18.49
CA ILE A 11 -10.90 -34.22 17.04
C ILE A 11 -11.39 -32.80 16.76
N ASN A 12 -12.50 -32.37 17.38
CA ASN A 12 -13.03 -31.03 17.21
C ASN A 12 -12.05 -29.96 17.73
N LEU A 13 -11.40 -30.21 18.86
CA LEU A 13 -10.35 -29.32 19.39
C LEU A 13 -9.16 -29.23 18.44
N LEU A 14 -8.72 -30.35 17.88
CA LEU A 14 -7.60 -30.40 16.95
C LEU A 14 -7.89 -29.61 15.67
N ILE A 15 -9.06 -29.83 15.08
CA ILE A 15 -9.50 -29.16 13.85
C ILE A 15 -9.64 -27.66 14.08
N ASN A 16 -10.31 -27.25 15.15
CA ASN A 16 -10.46 -25.82 15.47
C ASN A 16 -9.11 -25.17 15.74
N GLY A 17 -8.22 -25.85 16.48
CA GLY A 17 -6.86 -25.38 16.72
C GLY A 17 -6.09 -25.15 15.41
N MET A 18 -6.14 -26.12 14.48
CA MET A 18 -5.51 -25.98 13.16
C MET A 18 -6.09 -24.81 12.37
N ILE A 19 -7.42 -24.68 12.31
CA ILE A 19 -8.08 -23.59 11.59
C ILE A 19 -7.65 -22.22 12.15
N ILE A 20 -7.61 -22.07 13.48
CA ILE A 20 -7.20 -20.83 14.12
C ILE A 20 -5.75 -20.49 13.78
N VAL A 21 -4.84 -21.47 13.87
CA VAL A 21 -3.44 -21.26 13.52
C VAL A 21 -3.28 -20.82 12.06
N PHE A 22 -3.96 -21.50 11.13
CA PHE A 22 -3.94 -21.12 9.71
C PHE A 22 -4.54 -19.73 9.48
N ALA A 23 -5.65 -19.40 10.15
CA ALA A 23 -6.29 -18.09 10.04
C ALA A 23 -5.37 -16.97 10.54
N VAL A 24 -4.69 -17.17 11.66
CA VAL A 24 -3.73 -16.20 12.21
C VAL A 24 -2.53 -16.01 11.27
N LEU A 25 -1.95 -17.10 10.78
CA LEU A 25 -0.83 -17.02 9.82
C LEU A 25 -1.24 -16.30 8.54
N PHE A 26 -2.43 -16.60 8.01
CA PHE A 26 -2.98 -15.92 6.84
C PHE A 26 -3.19 -14.43 7.09
N LEU A 27 -3.74 -14.06 8.26
CA LEU A 27 -3.95 -12.67 8.64
C LEU A 27 -2.62 -11.90 8.70
N VAL A 28 -1.61 -12.46 9.36
CA VAL A 28 -0.27 -11.86 9.44
C VAL A 28 0.33 -11.67 8.05
N PHE A 29 0.20 -12.67 7.17
CA PHE A 29 0.65 -12.59 5.78
C PHE A 29 -0.05 -11.45 5.01
N VAL A 30 -1.38 -11.35 5.12
CA VAL A 30 -2.16 -10.30 4.44
C VAL A 30 -1.77 -8.91 4.95
N ILE A 31 -1.63 -8.74 6.27
CA ILE A 31 -1.22 -7.47 6.88
C ILE A 31 0.18 -7.08 6.42
N GLY A 32 1.14 -8.00 6.46
CA GLY A 32 2.50 -7.75 5.98
C GLY A 32 2.53 -7.30 4.51
N LYS A 33 1.74 -7.95 3.66
CA LYS A 33 1.61 -7.56 2.24
C LYS A 33 0.96 -6.19 2.07
N MET A 34 -0.07 -5.86 2.86
CA MET A 34 -0.73 -4.54 2.87
C MET A 34 0.24 -3.41 3.25
N ILE A 35 1.04 -3.66 4.29
CA ILE A 35 2.08 -2.73 4.76
C ILE A 35 3.08 -2.46 3.64
N ILE A 36 3.68 -3.52 3.09
CA ILE A 36 4.68 -3.39 2.00
C ILE A 36 4.09 -2.64 0.80
N LYS A 37 2.85 -2.94 0.40
CA LYS A 37 2.19 -2.26 -0.71
C LYS A 37 1.98 -0.77 -0.43
N THR A 38 1.59 -0.42 0.79
CA THR A 38 1.41 0.99 1.20
C THR A 38 2.74 1.75 1.15
N PHE A 39 3.81 1.16 1.71
CA PHE A 39 5.14 1.79 1.70
C PHE A 39 5.76 1.86 0.31
N SER A 40 5.66 0.79 -0.49
CA SER A 40 6.12 0.80 -1.89
C SER A 40 5.39 1.85 -2.73
N SER A 41 4.07 2.01 -2.53
CA SER A 41 3.31 3.06 -3.21
C SER A 41 3.68 4.47 -2.73
N TYR A 42 4.14 4.62 -1.49
CA TYR A 42 4.57 5.90 -0.91
C TYR A 42 5.96 6.32 -1.42
N GLU A 43 6.88 5.37 -1.56
CA GLU A 43 8.23 5.61 -2.10
C GLU A 43 8.19 6.01 -3.59
N ILE A 44 7.23 5.46 -4.35
CA ILE A 44 6.99 5.85 -5.76
C ILE A 44 6.37 7.26 -5.85
N GLN A 45 5.52 7.66 -4.90
CA GLN A 45 4.94 9.02 -4.89
C GLN A 45 5.93 10.11 -4.44
N ASN A 46 6.93 9.75 -3.62
CA ASN A 46 7.94 10.71 -3.14
C ASN A 46 9.20 10.80 -4.03
N SER A 47 9.34 9.92 -5.03
CA SER A 47 10.41 9.97 -6.02
C SER A 47 10.02 10.69 -7.32
N SER A 48 8.73 11.01 -7.51
CA SER A 48 8.36 12.09 -8.42
C SER A 48 8.79 13.40 -7.80
N SER A 49 9.97 13.88 -8.23
CA SER A 49 10.39 15.27 -8.11
C SER A 49 9.16 16.17 -8.19
N PRO A 50 9.01 17.18 -7.30
CA PRO A 50 7.91 18.14 -7.44
C PRO A 50 7.88 18.56 -8.89
N ASP A 51 6.72 18.45 -9.52
CA ASP A 51 6.52 18.61 -10.96
C ASP A 51 6.79 20.08 -11.31
N VAL A 52 8.06 20.49 -11.26
CA VAL A 52 8.54 21.88 -11.29
C VAL A 52 8.08 22.50 -12.59
N GLU A 53 8.01 21.70 -13.64
CA GLU A 53 7.45 22.09 -14.93
C GLU A 53 5.98 22.49 -14.82
N LYS A 54 5.14 21.72 -14.12
CA LYS A 54 3.72 22.10 -13.89
C LYS A 54 3.59 23.34 -13.01
N LEU A 55 4.44 23.47 -11.98
CA LEU A 55 4.46 24.66 -11.13
C LEU A 55 4.88 25.91 -11.91
N LEU A 56 5.91 25.79 -12.75
CA LEU A 56 6.36 26.86 -13.63
C LEU A 56 5.30 27.20 -14.68
N ASP A 57 4.70 26.21 -15.33
CA ASP A 57 3.68 26.43 -16.36
C ASP A 57 2.46 27.16 -15.79
N LYS A 58 2.00 26.77 -14.60
CA LYS A 58 0.94 27.48 -13.87
C LYS A 58 1.33 28.93 -13.56
N LYS A 59 2.57 29.17 -13.14
CA LYS A 59 3.07 30.52 -12.84
C LYS A 59 3.19 31.40 -14.09
N ILE A 60 3.69 30.86 -15.19
CA ILE A 60 3.84 31.57 -16.48
C ILE A 60 2.47 31.88 -17.10
N LYS A 61 1.52 30.94 -17.03
CA LYS A 61 0.13 31.20 -17.45
C LYS A 61 -0.51 32.31 -16.64
N ASN A 62 -0.33 32.34 -15.32
CA ASN A 62 -0.85 33.40 -14.48
C ASN A 62 -0.21 34.77 -14.79
N LEU A 63 1.11 34.81 -15.03
CA LEU A 63 1.83 36.04 -15.39
C LEU A 63 1.46 36.56 -16.79
N SER A 64 1.17 35.66 -17.73
CA SER A 64 0.90 36.00 -19.12
C SER A 64 -0.61 36.11 -19.45
N GLY A 65 -1.50 36.07 -18.45
CA GLY A 65 -2.95 36.06 -18.70
C GLY A 65 -3.41 34.88 -19.57
N GLY A 66 -2.75 33.73 -19.44
CA GLY A 66 -3.07 32.47 -20.13
C GLY A 66 -2.41 32.28 -21.50
N LYS A 67 -1.66 33.26 -22.01
CA LYS A 67 -1.08 33.21 -23.38
C LYS A 67 0.37 32.72 -23.43
N GLY A 68 1.03 32.63 -22.29
CA GLY A 68 2.45 32.32 -22.17
C GLY A 68 2.69 30.82 -22.08
N LYS A 69 3.71 30.33 -22.79
CA LYS A 69 4.14 28.93 -22.78
C LYS A 69 5.63 28.86 -22.52
N ILE A 70 6.06 27.88 -21.72
CA ILE A 70 7.48 27.63 -21.46
C ILE A 70 8.09 26.94 -22.69
N ILE A 71 9.16 27.53 -23.23
CA ILE A 71 9.90 26.98 -24.38
C ILE A 71 11.13 26.21 -23.89
N LYS A 72 11.79 26.73 -22.85
CA LYS A 72 12.96 26.12 -22.21
C LYS A 72 13.06 26.66 -20.78
N TYR A 73 13.40 25.80 -19.84
CA TYR A 73 13.83 26.22 -18.51
C TYR A 73 15.20 25.61 -18.22
N THR A 74 16.09 26.42 -17.64
CA THR A 74 17.42 25.98 -17.21
C THR A 74 17.49 26.16 -15.71
N LYS A 75 17.78 25.07 -15.00
CA LYS A 75 18.09 25.15 -13.57
C LYS A 75 19.48 25.78 -13.44
N ILE A 76 19.54 26.98 -12.88
CA ILE A 76 20.80 27.60 -12.49
C ILE A 76 21.15 27.02 -11.12
N ASN A 77 22.30 26.35 -11.03
CA ASN A 77 22.80 25.76 -9.80
C ASN A 77 23.50 26.81 -8.95
#